data_AF-A0A380S4Z7-F1
#
_entry.id   AF-A0A380S4Z7-F1
#
_cell.length_a   1.000
_cell.length_b   1.000
_cell.length_c   1.000
_cell.angle_alpha   90.00
_cell.angle_beta   90.00
_cell.angle_gamma   90.00
#
_symmetry.space_group_name_H-M   'P 1'
#
loop_
_entity.id
_entity.type
_entity.pdbx_description
1 polymer ?
#
loop_
_entity_poly.entity_id
_entity_poly.type
_entity_poly.pdbx_seq_one_letter_code
_entity_poly.pdbx_strand_id
1 'polypeptide(L)'
;MKKILALLLTLSMVLGFASCAKKVEVPSKSDVKKAAAEEYDMDFKVDSEDISDDEKDAEWVLISKDGTLEVTVTWNAKKPDEFEFDDRELEEPTTTTTEEEPTTTTTEEEPTTTTTAATESSENGGSNANPNPTGAKYVNFDEMNFYINGKKYTLGKVTLQQLVDDGVPFKEGESENFGNNLKSKYQSPSIRLEIGDGWTVSINVFNDTDSGKPMNECYVNEIYVYTSQRRADQKILTFDFPFETLTIDELKANSGEPNEKVYHNEDDPTFVADYLKWTKKGTKYYNYNYYDFEFYNGQLRNFYMTYIP
;
A
#
# COMPACT_ATOMS: atom_id res chain seq x y z
N MET A 1 -27.24 -5.97 2.52
CA MET A 1 -26.72 -7.09 3.31
C MET A 1 -27.88 -7.92 3.81
N LYS A 2 -28.30 -8.88 3.00
CA LYS A 2 -29.18 -9.97 3.44
C LYS A 2 -28.25 -11.14 3.73
N LYS A 3 -28.04 -11.48 5.00
CA LYS A 3 -27.31 -12.70 5.35
C LYS A 3 -28.22 -13.89 5.11
N ILE A 4 -27.94 -14.67 4.08
CA ILE A 4 -28.67 -15.91 3.78
C ILE A 4 -27.79 -17.08 4.21
N LEU A 5 -28.29 -17.86 5.15
CA LEU A 5 -27.65 -19.10 5.57
C LEU A 5 -28.17 -20.21 4.64
N ALA A 6 -27.38 -20.58 3.63
CA ALA A 6 -27.73 -21.65 2.70
C ALA A 6 -27.16 -22.99 3.20
N LEU A 7 -28.05 -23.95 3.47
CA LEU A 7 -27.68 -25.31 3.89
C LEU A 7 -27.54 -26.16 2.61
N LEU A 8 -26.32 -26.33 2.11
CA LEU A 8 -26.10 -27.10 0.88
C LEU A 8 -26.24 -28.61 1.13
N LEU A 9 -27.21 -29.19 0.44
CA LEU A 9 -27.57 -30.61 0.48
C LEU A 9 -26.52 -31.45 -0.24
N THR A 10 -25.68 -32.14 0.53
CA THR A 10 -24.91 -33.34 0.15
C THR A 10 -24.12 -33.28 -1.16
N LEU A 11 -22.90 -32.74 -1.11
CA LEU A 11 -21.88 -33.08 -2.08
C LEU A 11 -21.41 -34.53 -1.81
N SER A 12 -21.98 -35.50 -2.55
CA SER A 12 -21.60 -36.91 -2.47
C SER A 12 -20.16 -37.11 -2.98
N MET A 13 -19.16 -36.96 -2.11
CA MET A 13 -17.86 -37.58 -2.33
C MET A 13 -17.91 -39.05 -1.90
N VAL A 14 -17.98 -39.90 -2.91
CA VAL A 14 -17.69 -41.33 -2.82
C VAL A 14 -16.29 -41.50 -2.23
N LEU A 15 -16.14 -42.22 -1.10
CA LEU A 15 -15.14 -43.27 -0.87
C LEU A 15 -15.08 -43.72 0.61
N GLY A 16 -15.12 -45.04 0.80
CA GLY A 16 -14.25 -45.77 1.73
C GLY A 16 -14.50 -45.62 3.23
N PHE A 17 -15.13 -46.64 3.82
CA PHE A 17 -15.04 -46.91 5.25
C PHE A 17 -13.58 -47.14 5.69
N ALA A 18 -13.01 -46.21 6.45
CA ALA A 18 -11.94 -46.48 7.41
C ALA A 18 -11.95 -45.43 8.52
N SER A 19 -12.12 -45.90 9.76
CA SER A 19 -12.12 -45.13 10.99
C SER A 19 -10.73 -44.53 11.28
N CYS A 20 -10.51 -43.30 10.82
CA CYS A 20 -9.50 -42.37 11.31
C CYS A 20 -10.15 -40.98 11.28
N ALA A 21 -9.93 -40.15 12.30
CA ALA A 21 -10.50 -38.80 12.37
C ALA A 21 -10.29 -38.06 11.04
N LYS A 22 -11.38 -37.80 10.29
CA LYS A 22 -11.32 -37.11 9.01
C LYS A 22 -10.68 -35.74 9.25
N LYS A 23 -9.51 -35.50 8.67
CA LYS A 23 -8.96 -34.15 8.56
C LYS A 23 -9.96 -33.37 7.71
N VAL A 24 -10.50 -32.30 8.29
CA VAL A 24 -11.34 -31.36 7.54
C VAL A 24 -10.39 -30.55 6.66
N GLU A 25 -10.64 -30.54 5.37
CA GLU A 25 -9.84 -29.80 4.39
C GLU A 25 -10.59 -28.54 3.97
N VAL A 26 -9.85 -27.44 3.75
CA VAL A 26 -10.42 -26.19 3.24
C VAL A 26 -10.99 -26.44 1.84
N PRO A 27 -12.22 -25.99 1.54
CA PRO A 27 -12.82 -26.14 0.23
C PRO A 27 -11.96 -25.55 -0.88
N SER A 28 -11.95 -26.17 -2.05
CA SER A 28 -11.24 -25.61 -3.21
C SER A 28 -12.00 -24.41 -3.79
N LYS A 29 -11.29 -23.51 -4.47
CA LYS A 29 -11.91 -22.42 -5.28
C LYS A 29 -13.00 -22.92 -6.23
N SER A 30 -12.87 -24.15 -6.75
CA SER A 30 -13.86 -24.74 -7.65
C SER A 30 -15.14 -25.11 -6.90
N ASP A 31 -15.02 -25.65 -5.69
CA ASP A 31 -16.17 -26.04 -4.87
C ASP A 31 -16.94 -24.80 -4.41
N VAL A 32 -16.21 -23.75 -3.99
CA VAL A 32 -16.79 -22.47 -3.57
C VAL A 32 -17.50 -21.77 -4.71
N LYS A 33 -16.89 -21.69 -5.90
CA LYS A 33 -17.55 -21.15 -7.10
C LYS A 33 -18.82 -21.91 -7.46
N LYS A 34 -18.78 -23.23 -7.36
CA LYS A 34 -19.94 -24.09 -7.66
C LYS A 34 -21.07 -23.82 -6.65
N ALA A 35 -20.75 -23.73 -5.36
CA ALA A 35 -21.73 -23.43 -4.31
C ALA A 35 -22.42 -22.07 -4.55
N ALA A 36 -21.66 -21.03 -4.86
CA ALA A 36 -22.22 -19.72 -5.20
C ALA A 36 -23.02 -19.73 -6.51
N ALA A 37 -22.56 -20.46 -7.52
CA ALA A 37 -23.28 -20.58 -8.79
C ALA A 37 -24.63 -21.29 -8.63
N GLU A 38 -24.70 -22.30 -7.76
CA GLU A 38 -25.95 -22.98 -7.42
C GLU A 38 -26.90 -22.10 -6.59
N GLU A 39 -26.39 -21.28 -5.66
CA GLU A 39 -27.20 -20.41 -4.81
C GLU A 39 -27.81 -19.22 -5.59
N TYR A 40 -27.03 -18.59 -6.47
CA TYR A 40 -27.43 -17.37 -7.18
C TYR A 40 -27.88 -17.61 -8.63
N ASP A 41 -27.80 -18.84 -9.15
CA ASP A 41 -28.06 -19.19 -10.56
C ASP A 41 -27.24 -18.32 -11.55
N MET A 42 -25.97 -18.07 -11.19
CA MET A 42 -25.06 -17.17 -11.92
C MET A 42 -23.64 -17.72 -11.95
N ASP A 43 -22.87 -17.36 -12.98
CA ASP A 43 -21.46 -17.71 -13.04
C ASP A 43 -20.58 -16.68 -12.32
N PHE A 44 -19.63 -17.16 -11.53
CA PHE A 44 -18.71 -16.31 -10.76
C PHE A 44 -17.23 -16.52 -11.12
N LYS A 45 -16.44 -15.46 -10.98
CA LYS A 45 -14.97 -15.52 -10.85
C LYS A 45 -14.59 -15.28 -9.39
N VAL A 46 -13.49 -15.90 -8.95
CA VAL A 46 -12.90 -15.61 -7.62
C VAL A 46 -12.02 -14.37 -7.80
N ASP A 47 -12.33 -13.32 -7.05
CA ASP A 47 -11.59 -12.07 -7.00
C ASP A 47 -10.47 -12.15 -5.95
N SER A 48 -10.78 -12.67 -4.76
CA SER A 48 -9.81 -12.91 -3.69
C SER A 48 -10.13 -14.17 -2.89
N GLU A 49 -9.11 -14.68 -2.19
CA GLU A 49 -9.18 -15.78 -1.24
C GLU A 49 -8.30 -15.40 -0.05
N ASP A 50 -8.86 -15.54 1.16
CA ASP A 50 -8.14 -15.41 2.42
C ASP A 50 -8.38 -16.68 3.25
N ILE A 51 -7.30 -17.33 3.67
CA ILE A 51 -7.35 -18.56 4.46
C ILE A 51 -6.52 -18.31 5.71
N SER A 52 -7.15 -18.49 6.87
CA SER A 52 -6.46 -18.39 8.16
C SER A 52 -5.25 -19.33 8.26
N ASP A 53 -4.21 -18.89 8.96
CA ASP A 53 -2.97 -19.68 9.16
C ASP A 53 -3.20 -21.07 9.77
N ASP A 54 -4.28 -21.24 10.55
CA ASP A 54 -4.66 -22.51 11.16
C ASP A 54 -5.66 -23.32 10.34
N GLU A 55 -5.96 -22.87 9.11
CA GLU A 55 -6.87 -23.48 8.14
C GLU A 55 -8.28 -23.74 8.70
N LYS A 56 -8.69 -23.01 9.75
CA LYS A 56 -10.01 -23.21 10.39
C LYS A 56 -11.10 -22.32 9.81
N ASP A 57 -10.71 -21.21 9.21
CA ASP A 57 -11.59 -20.21 8.63
C ASP A 57 -11.06 -19.82 7.25
N ALA A 58 -11.96 -19.66 6.28
CA ALA A 58 -11.62 -19.22 4.94
C ALA A 58 -12.73 -18.31 4.37
N GLU A 59 -12.32 -17.33 3.57
CA GLU A 59 -13.20 -16.38 2.92
C GLU A 59 -12.82 -16.21 1.45
N TRP A 60 -13.83 -16.18 0.58
CA TRP A 60 -13.68 -15.88 -0.84
C TRP A 60 -14.56 -14.72 -1.24
N VAL A 61 -14.04 -13.82 -2.06
CA VAL A 61 -14.85 -12.81 -2.72
C VAL A 61 -15.05 -13.26 -4.16
N LEU A 62 -16.31 -13.39 -4.55
CA LEU A 62 -16.74 -13.79 -5.88
C LEU A 62 -17.38 -12.61 -6.59
N ILE A 63 -17.09 -12.42 -7.87
CA ILE A 63 -17.75 -11.42 -8.71
C ILE A 63 -18.45 -12.15 -9.84
N SER A 64 -19.72 -11.85 -10.08
CA SER A 64 -20.48 -12.39 -11.20
C SER A 64 -19.81 -12.02 -12.52
N LYS A 65 -19.94 -12.86 -13.55
CA LYS A 65 -19.30 -12.60 -14.85
C LYS A 65 -19.76 -11.31 -15.53
N ASP A 66 -21.00 -10.90 -15.28
CA ASP A 66 -21.56 -9.62 -15.75
C ASP A 66 -21.15 -8.42 -14.87
N GLY A 67 -20.48 -8.66 -13.74
CA GLY A 67 -19.97 -7.62 -12.85
C GLY A 67 -21.04 -6.91 -12.03
N THR A 68 -22.26 -7.45 -11.98
CA THR A 68 -23.42 -6.85 -11.28
C THR A 68 -23.57 -7.33 -9.84
N LEU A 69 -22.87 -8.38 -9.43
CA LEU A 69 -23.01 -8.97 -8.10
C LEU A 69 -21.65 -9.39 -7.53
N GLU A 70 -21.34 -8.89 -6.34
CA GLU A 70 -20.24 -9.38 -5.50
C GLU A 70 -20.84 -10.27 -4.40
N VAL A 71 -20.24 -11.44 -4.16
CA VAL A 71 -20.66 -12.39 -3.13
C VAL A 71 -19.44 -12.78 -2.30
N THR A 72 -19.46 -12.45 -1.02
CA THR A 72 -18.50 -12.97 -0.04
C THR A 72 -18.99 -14.33 0.45
N VAL A 73 -18.15 -15.36 0.33
CA VAL A 73 -18.40 -16.71 0.81
C VAL A 73 -17.48 -17.01 1.97
N THR A 74 -18.04 -17.30 3.15
CA THR A 74 -17.28 -17.67 4.35
C THR A 74 -17.47 -19.15 4.67
N TRP A 75 -16.39 -19.81 5.08
CA TRP A 75 -16.37 -21.21 5.50
C TRP A 75 -15.65 -21.39 6.84
N ASN A 76 -16.13 -22.34 7.65
CA ASN A 76 -15.57 -22.65 8.96
C ASN A 76 -15.40 -24.17 9.15
N ALA A 77 -14.22 -24.62 9.58
CA ALA A 77 -13.91 -26.03 9.78
C ALA A 77 -14.75 -26.73 10.86
N LYS A 78 -15.40 -25.98 11.77
CA LYS A 78 -16.37 -26.52 12.74
C LYS A 78 -17.70 -26.89 12.08
N LYS A 79 -17.99 -26.34 10.91
CA LYS A 79 -19.18 -26.57 10.10
C LYS A 79 -18.80 -26.75 8.63
N PRO A 80 -18.05 -27.81 8.30
CA PRO A 80 -17.40 -27.93 7.01
C PRO A 80 -18.35 -28.06 5.82
N ASP A 81 -19.62 -28.40 6.07
CA ASP A 81 -20.67 -28.55 5.06
C ASP A 81 -21.54 -27.28 4.89
N GLU A 82 -21.25 -26.20 5.63
CA GLU A 82 -22.00 -24.94 5.58
C GLU A 82 -21.15 -23.82 4.95
N PHE A 83 -21.77 -23.03 4.07
CA PHE A 83 -21.24 -21.77 3.56
C PHE A 83 -22.15 -20.62 3.99
N GLU A 84 -21.55 -19.51 4.38
CA GLU A 84 -22.27 -18.25 4.58
C GLU A 84 -22.05 -17.35 3.38
N PHE A 85 -23.13 -16.81 2.82
CA PHE A 85 -23.08 -15.92 1.66
C PHE A 85 -23.54 -14.51 2.08
N ASP A 86 -22.75 -13.50 1.72
CA ASP A 86 -23.10 -12.08 1.84
C ASP A 86 -22.99 -11.41 0.47
N ASP A 87 -24.13 -11.04 -0.10
CA ASP A 87 -24.25 -10.47 -1.43
C ASP A 87 -24.35 -8.94 -1.43
N ARG A 88 -23.77 -8.36 -2.48
CA ARG A 88 -23.82 -6.94 -2.77
C ARG A 88 -24.00 -6.70 -4.27
N GLU A 89 -25.15 -6.14 -4.64
CA GLU A 89 -25.38 -5.63 -5.98
C GLU A 89 -24.40 -4.47 -6.28
N LEU A 90 -23.76 -4.55 -7.44
CA LEU A 90 -22.87 -3.55 -8.01
C LEU A 90 -23.66 -2.82 -9.10
N GLU A 91 -23.67 -1.48 -9.08
CA GLU A 91 -24.40 -0.71 -10.09
C GLU A 91 -23.72 -0.81 -11.46
N GLU A 92 -24.51 -0.96 -12.52
CA GLU A 92 -24.00 -1.05 -13.90
C GLU A 92 -23.23 0.23 -14.28
N PRO A 93 -22.05 0.12 -14.94
CA PRO A 93 -21.32 1.27 -15.41
C PRO A 93 -22.08 1.96 -16.55
N THR A 94 -22.57 3.18 -16.31
CA THR A 94 -23.20 4.03 -17.34
C THR A 94 -22.11 4.58 -18.28
N THR A 95 -22.06 4.10 -19.51
CA THR A 95 -21.14 4.57 -20.55
C THR A 95 -21.55 5.97 -21.03
N THR A 96 -20.77 6.99 -20.67
CA THR A 96 -20.91 8.35 -21.23
C THR A 96 -19.78 8.60 -22.23
N THR A 97 -20.10 8.44 -23.51
CA THR A 97 -19.28 8.90 -24.65
C THR A 97 -19.19 10.43 -24.62
N THR A 98 -17.99 11.00 -24.57
CA THR A 98 -17.78 12.44 -24.84
C THR A 98 -16.81 12.59 -26.00
N GLU A 99 -17.31 13.23 -27.04
CA GLU A 99 -16.71 13.55 -28.33
C GLU A 99 -15.82 14.81 -28.22
N GLU A 100 -14.70 14.82 -28.97
CA GLU A 100 -13.71 15.91 -29.06
C GLU A 100 -14.27 17.19 -29.68
N GLU A 101 -13.72 18.35 -29.30
CA GLU A 101 -13.30 19.37 -30.29
C GLU A 101 -12.12 20.22 -29.75
N PRO A 102 -11.13 20.60 -30.59
CA PRO A 102 -10.01 21.44 -30.20
C PRO A 102 -10.24 22.91 -30.58
N THR A 103 -9.67 23.85 -29.82
CA THR A 103 -9.53 25.25 -30.27
C THR A 103 -8.12 25.77 -30.01
N THR A 104 -7.46 26.09 -31.12
CA THR A 104 -6.19 26.81 -31.22
C THR A 104 -6.44 28.31 -31.16
N THR A 105 -5.63 29.07 -30.42
CA THR A 105 -5.23 30.42 -30.85
C THR A 105 -3.93 30.84 -30.17
N THR A 106 -2.92 31.13 -31.00
CA THR A 106 -1.64 31.76 -30.65
C THR A 106 -1.79 33.28 -30.74
N THR A 107 -1.19 34.05 -29.82
CA THR A 107 -0.51 35.33 -30.13
C THR A 107 0.52 35.61 -29.03
N GLU A 108 1.74 35.84 -29.49
CA GLU A 108 3.00 36.11 -28.80
C GLU A 108 3.31 37.62 -28.93
N GLU A 109 3.73 38.29 -27.86
CA GLU A 109 5.00 39.03 -27.77
C GLU A 109 5.21 39.67 -26.37
N GLU A 110 6.38 39.35 -25.82
CA GLU A 110 7.08 39.79 -24.60
C GLU A 110 7.74 41.20 -24.76
N PRO A 111 8.62 41.71 -23.85
CA PRO A 111 8.78 41.50 -22.41
C PRO A 111 8.95 42.82 -21.62
N THR A 112 8.87 42.77 -20.29
CA THR A 112 9.61 43.70 -19.42
C THR A 112 10.37 42.94 -18.35
N THR A 113 11.68 43.09 -18.43
CA THR A 113 12.76 42.61 -17.58
C THR A 113 12.62 43.13 -16.15
N THR A 114 12.73 42.24 -15.15
CA THR A 114 13.43 42.55 -13.90
C THR A 114 14.15 41.31 -13.42
N THR A 115 15.47 41.37 -13.58
CA THR A 115 16.48 40.43 -13.13
C THR A 115 16.44 40.23 -11.61
N THR A 116 16.34 38.98 -11.16
CA THR A 116 17.00 38.55 -9.92
C THR A 116 17.59 37.17 -10.17
N ALA A 117 18.92 37.10 -10.14
CA ALA A 117 19.69 35.89 -10.36
C ALA A 117 19.66 34.97 -9.13
N ALA A 118 19.40 33.69 -9.35
CA ALA A 118 19.85 32.59 -8.48
C ALA A 118 19.98 31.32 -9.32
N THR A 119 21.12 31.24 -10.00
CA THR A 119 21.91 30.06 -10.33
C THR A 119 21.18 28.71 -10.50
N GLU A 120 20.93 28.35 -11.77
CA GLU A 120 21.00 26.95 -12.19
C GLU A 120 22.42 26.43 -11.94
N SER A 121 22.54 25.27 -11.29
CA SER A 121 23.73 24.45 -11.39
C SER A 121 23.29 23.06 -11.83
N SER A 122 23.44 22.81 -13.13
CA SER A 122 23.65 21.45 -13.61
C SER A 122 25.03 21.02 -13.14
N GLU A 123 25.11 20.00 -12.28
CA GLU A 123 26.35 19.27 -12.10
C GLU A 123 26.06 17.78 -11.98
N ASN A 124 26.33 17.11 -13.09
CA ASN A 124 26.52 15.67 -13.17
C ASN A 124 27.82 15.36 -12.41
N GLY A 125 27.71 14.76 -11.23
CA GLY A 125 28.86 14.43 -10.40
C GLY A 125 28.45 13.68 -9.14
N GLY A 126 28.68 12.36 -9.13
CA GLY A 126 28.39 11.52 -7.97
C GLY A 126 29.12 12.01 -6.71
N SER A 127 28.36 12.56 -5.77
CA SER A 127 28.82 12.87 -4.42
C SER A 127 27.71 12.57 -3.43
N ASN A 128 27.99 11.60 -2.54
CA ASN A 128 27.12 11.13 -1.48
C ASN A 128 27.08 12.12 -0.29
N ALA A 129 26.40 13.24 -0.46
CA ALA A 129 26.04 14.12 0.64
C ALA A 129 24.51 14.12 0.81
N ASN A 130 24.06 13.84 2.04
CA ASN A 130 22.66 13.92 2.43
C ASN A 130 22.09 15.29 2.01
N PRO A 131 21.07 15.38 1.14
CA PRO A 131 20.65 16.63 0.53
C PRO A 131 19.73 17.41 1.46
N ASN A 132 20.03 17.51 2.76
CA ASN A 132 19.24 18.34 3.63
C ASN A 132 19.67 19.82 3.46
N PRO A 133 18.87 20.69 2.82
CA PRO A 133 19.13 22.11 2.84
C PRO A 133 19.10 22.59 4.30
N THR A 134 20.10 23.38 4.67
CA THR A 134 20.32 23.87 6.03
C THR A 134 19.05 24.54 6.57
N GLY A 135 18.31 23.87 7.45
CA GLY A 135 17.12 24.39 8.12
C GLY A 135 15.79 23.64 7.88
N ALA A 136 15.72 22.63 7.01
CA ALA A 136 14.50 21.84 6.85
C ALA A 136 14.29 20.86 8.02
N LYS A 137 13.01 20.68 8.40
CA LYS A 137 12.60 19.71 9.41
C LYS A 137 12.57 18.29 8.84
N TYR A 138 12.99 17.30 9.63
CA TYR A 138 12.90 15.88 9.31
C TYR A 138 11.44 15.41 9.22
N VAL A 139 10.61 15.83 10.19
CA VAL A 139 9.16 15.67 10.12
C VAL A 139 8.55 16.90 9.44
N ASN A 140 8.14 16.74 8.19
CA ASN A 140 7.54 17.80 7.39
C ASN A 140 6.30 17.30 6.63
N PHE A 141 5.11 17.54 7.18
CA PHE A 141 3.87 17.12 6.54
C PHE A 141 3.49 17.90 5.27
N ASP A 142 4.15 19.02 4.96
CA ASP A 142 3.89 19.79 3.74
C ASP A 142 4.74 19.26 2.57
N GLU A 143 5.92 18.68 2.88
CA GLU A 143 6.78 17.99 1.92
C GLU A 143 7.29 16.66 2.51
N MET A 144 6.49 15.59 2.36
CA MET A 144 6.84 14.24 2.81
C MET A 144 7.77 13.56 1.81
N ASN A 145 9.04 13.97 1.82
CA ASN A 145 10.00 13.60 0.79
C ASN A 145 10.75 12.31 1.07
N PHE A 146 11.09 11.62 0.00
CA PHE A 146 12.03 10.52 -0.04
C PHE A 146 12.83 10.58 -1.33
N TYR A 147 13.97 9.92 -1.37
CA TYR A 147 14.87 9.98 -2.51
C TYR A 147 15.24 8.58 -2.95
N ILE A 148 15.08 8.28 -4.23
CA ILE A 148 15.56 7.03 -4.82
C ILE A 148 16.63 7.37 -5.85
N ASN A 149 17.82 6.77 -5.70
CA ASN A 149 19.00 7.07 -6.51
C ASN A 149 19.33 8.57 -6.56
N GLY A 150 19.12 9.27 -5.43
CA GLY A 150 19.34 10.71 -5.29
C GLY A 150 18.26 11.61 -5.94
N LYS A 151 17.29 11.04 -6.68
CA LYS A 151 16.15 11.81 -7.22
C LYS A 151 15.09 12.01 -6.13
N LYS A 152 14.65 13.26 -5.94
CA LYS A 152 13.63 13.65 -4.95
C LYS A 152 12.23 13.24 -5.42
N TYR A 153 11.46 12.66 -4.52
CA TYR A 153 10.04 12.37 -4.67
C TYR A 153 9.29 12.83 -3.41
N THR A 154 8.00 13.06 -3.55
CA THR A 154 7.13 13.48 -2.44
C THR A 154 5.88 12.62 -2.43
N LEU A 155 5.54 12.03 -1.29
CA LEU A 155 4.29 11.28 -1.13
C LEU A 155 3.08 12.18 -1.45
N GLY A 156 2.04 11.59 -2.03
CA GLY A 156 0.86 12.34 -2.48
C GLY A 156 1.03 13.09 -3.80
N LYS A 157 2.24 13.16 -4.36
CA LYS A 157 2.54 13.88 -5.62
C LYS A 157 3.12 12.97 -6.70
N VAL A 158 4.05 12.09 -6.34
CA VAL A 158 4.66 11.14 -7.29
C VAL A 158 3.70 9.99 -7.60
N THR A 159 3.59 9.61 -8.87
CA THR A 159 2.83 8.42 -9.30
C THR A 159 3.71 7.19 -9.35
N LEU A 160 3.11 6.01 -9.27
CA LEU A 160 3.85 4.76 -9.48
C LEU A 160 4.42 4.69 -10.90
N GLN A 161 3.70 5.18 -11.91
CA GLN A 161 4.22 5.27 -13.28
C GLN A 161 5.48 6.16 -13.35
N GLN A 162 5.51 7.28 -12.64
CA GLN A 162 6.70 8.13 -12.60
C GLN A 162 7.92 7.41 -12.02
N LEU A 163 7.72 6.59 -10.97
CA LEU A 163 8.79 5.76 -10.42
C LEU A 163 9.29 4.72 -11.44
N VAL A 164 8.37 4.10 -12.20
CA VAL A 164 8.71 3.16 -13.29
C VAL A 164 9.54 3.85 -14.37
N ASP A 165 9.09 5.01 -14.84
CA ASP A 165 9.75 5.77 -15.90
C ASP A 165 11.15 6.25 -15.48
N ASP A 166 11.34 6.50 -14.18
CA ASP A 166 12.62 6.89 -13.58
C ASP A 166 13.56 5.72 -13.30
N GLY A 167 13.17 4.48 -13.63
CA GLY A 167 14.00 3.29 -13.47
C GLY A 167 14.21 2.89 -12.01
N VAL A 168 13.22 3.14 -11.15
CA VAL A 168 13.25 2.68 -9.76
C VAL A 168 13.33 1.15 -9.72
N PRO A 169 14.21 0.56 -8.88
CA PRO A 169 14.43 -0.89 -8.86
C PRO A 169 13.31 -1.60 -8.10
N PHE A 170 12.24 -1.99 -8.81
CA PHE A 170 11.20 -2.84 -8.26
C PHE A 170 11.68 -4.29 -8.18
N LYS A 171 11.19 -5.04 -7.18
CA LYS A 171 11.42 -6.48 -7.10
C LYS A 171 10.80 -7.18 -8.33
N GLU A 172 11.41 -8.27 -8.75
CA GLU A 172 10.89 -9.11 -9.84
C GLU A 172 9.40 -9.49 -9.62
N GLY A 173 8.60 -9.34 -10.68
CA GLY A 173 7.16 -9.65 -10.69
C GLY A 173 6.24 -8.51 -10.25
N GLU A 174 6.75 -7.46 -9.59
CA GLU A 174 5.91 -6.35 -9.11
C GLU A 174 5.21 -5.63 -10.26
N SER A 175 5.93 -5.40 -11.36
CA SER A 175 5.44 -4.65 -12.53
C SER A 175 4.23 -5.29 -13.22
N GLU A 176 4.03 -6.61 -13.05
CA GLU A 176 2.89 -7.32 -13.65
C GLU A 176 1.55 -6.82 -13.09
N ASN A 177 1.56 -6.26 -11.87
CA ASN A 177 0.34 -5.80 -11.19
C ASN A 177 0.08 -4.30 -11.35
N PHE A 178 1.00 -3.53 -11.95
CA PHE A 178 0.89 -2.06 -11.97
C PHE A 178 -0.28 -1.56 -12.84
N GLY A 179 -0.72 -2.35 -13.82
CA GLY A 179 -1.91 -2.06 -14.62
C GLY A 179 -3.24 -2.47 -13.95
N ASN A 180 -3.19 -3.16 -12.79
CA ASN A 180 -4.40 -3.61 -12.12
C ASN A 180 -5.21 -2.41 -11.61
N ASN A 181 -6.53 -2.53 -11.70
CA ASN A 181 -7.44 -1.47 -11.28
C ASN A 181 -7.58 -1.44 -9.75
N LEU A 182 -7.21 -0.32 -9.13
CA LEU A 182 -7.37 -0.08 -7.70
C LEU A 182 -8.75 0.53 -7.43
N LYS A 183 -9.50 -0.05 -6.48
CA LYS A 183 -10.84 0.44 -6.09
C LYS A 183 -10.76 1.90 -5.62
N SER A 184 -11.87 2.62 -5.75
CA SER A 184 -12.03 3.99 -5.22
C SER A 184 -11.71 4.04 -3.73
N LYS A 185 -10.97 5.07 -3.30
CA LYS A 185 -10.54 5.32 -1.91
C LYS A 185 -9.79 4.15 -1.27
N TYR A 186 -9.07 3.39 -2.08
CA TYR A 186 -8.38 2.19 -1.64
C TYR A 186 -6.87 2.34 -1.77
N GLN A 187 -6.15 1.73 -0.85
CA GLN A 187 -4.69 1.60 -0.88
C GLN A 187 -4.32 0.26 -1.52
N SER A 188 -3.29 0.23 -2.36
CA SER A 188 -2.80 -1.02 -2.91
C SER A 188 -2.23 -1.94 -1.83
N PRO A 189 -2.07 -3.25 -2.12
CA PRO A 189 -1.09 -4.07 -1.42
C PRO A 189 0.32 -3.45 -1.50
N SER A 190 1.23 -3.89 -0.63
CA SER A 190 2.61 -3.42 -0.64
C SER A 190 3.33 -3.82 -1.92
N ILE A 191 3.95 -2.83 -2.55
CA ILE A 191 4.82 -2.95 -3.72
C ILE A 191 6.27 -2.94 -3.24
N ARG A 192 7.06 -3.94 -3.63
CA ARG A 192 8.43 -4.11 -3.12
C ARG A 192 9.48 -3.47 -4.03
N LEU A 193 10.35 -2.68 -3.43
CA LEU A 193 11.56 -2.13 -4.03
C LEU A 193 12.76 -2.98 -3.63
N GLU A 194 13.68 -3.25 -4.55
CA GLU A 194 14.98 -3.87 -4.28
C GLU A 194 16.07 -2.81 -4.26
N ILE A 195 16.56 -2.50 -3.07
CA ILE A 195 17.38 -1.31 -2.81
C ILE A 195 18.77 -1.68 -2.25
N GLY A 196 19.20 -2.91 -2.55
CA GLY A 196 20.49 -3.48 -2.19
C GLY A 196 20.38 -4.99 -2.00
N ASP A 197 21.51 -5.68 -1.88
CA ASP A 197 21.57 -7.15 -1.76
C ASP A 197 20.73 -7.67 -0.58
N GLY A 198 19.51 -8.13 -0.89
CA GLY A 198 18.55 -8.63 0.09
C GLY A 198 17.81 -7.55 0.89
N TRP A 199 17.94 -6.27 0.53
CA TRP A 199 17.19 -5.19 1.18
C TRP A 199 15.97 -4.79 0.37
N THR A 200 14.82 -4.83 1.04
CA THR A 200 13.53 -4.52 0.42
C THR A 200 12.79 -3.47 1.22
N VAL A 201 12.24 -2.50 0.52
CA VAL A 201 11.31 -1.51 1.08
C VAL A 201 9.95 -1.72 0.45
N SER A 202 8.92 -1.48 1.24
CA SER A 202 7.56 -1.51 0.77
C SER A 202 7.10 -0.08 0.51
N ILE A 203 6.48 0.15 -0.63
CA ILE A 203 5.67 1.34 -0.89
C ILE A 203 4.24 0.92 -1.18
N ASN A 204 3.30 1.84 -1.03
CA ASN A 204 1.92 1.63 -1.47
C ASN A 204 1.44 2.84 -2.28
N VAL A 205 0.44 2.61 -3.10
CA VAL A 205 -0.27 3.68 -3.81
C VAL A 205 -1.71 3.80 -3.33
N PHE A 206 -2.27 5.00 -3.40
CA PHE A 206 -3.66 5.25 -3.03
C PHE A 206 -4.45 5.84 -4.18
N ASN A 207 -5.65 5.32 -4.37
CA ASN A 207 -6.62 5.88 -5.30
C ASN A 207 -7.52 6.89 -4.57
N ASP A 208 -7.24 8.18 -4.75
CA ASP A 208 -8.02 9.28 -4.18
C ASP A 208 -9.23 9.69 -5.03
N THR A 209 -9.49 9.02 -6.14
CA THR A 209 -10.63 9.30 -7.03
C THR A 209 -11.88 8.56 -6.57
N ASP A 210 -13.06 8.95 -7.07
CA ASP A 210 -14.33 8.32 -6.70
C ASP A 210 -14.64 7.05 -7.52
N SER A 211 -13.81 6.73 -8.53
CA SER A 211 -13.90 5.54 -9.37
C SER A 211 -12.63 4.68 -9.26
N GLY A 212 -12.67 3.47 -9.84
CA GLY A 212 -11.44 2.71 -10.01
C GLY A 212 -10.49 3.39 -11.00
N LYS A 213 -9.18 3.25 -10.77
CA LYS A 213 -8.14 3.56 -11.77
C LYS A 213 -6.95 2.62 -11.65
N PRO A 214 -6.14 2.44 -12.71
CA PRO A 214 -4.92 1.65 -12.66
C PRO A 214 -3.96 2.07 -11.53
N MET A 215 -3.29 1.10 -10.91
CA MET A 215 -2.33 1.35 -9.82
C MET A 215 -1.18 2.27 -10.24
N ASN A 216 -0.69 2.17 -11.47
CA ASN A 216 0.36 3.03 -12.01
C ASN A 216 -0.04 4.53 -12.08
N GLU A 217 -1.33 4.82 -12.22
CA GLU A 217 -1.89 6.19 -12.19
C GLU A 217 -2.18 6.71 -10.78
N CYS A 218 -2.02 5.87 -9.76
CA CYS A 218 -2.18 6.26 -8.36
C CYS A 218 -0.89 6.89 -7.84
N TYR A 219 -1.02 7.86 -6.92
CA TYR A 219 0.15 8.42 -6.26
C TYR A 219 0.67 7.47 -5.18
N VAL A 220 1.98 7.53 -4.93
CA VAL A 220 2.62 6.83 -3.81
C VAL A 220 2.22 7.52 -2.52
N ASN A 221 1.56 6.78 -1.64
CA ASN A 221 0.95 7.31 -0.43
C ASN A 221 1.71 6.88 0.82
N GLU A 222 2.50 5.81 0.75
CA GLU A 222 3.17 5.25 1.90
C GLU A 222 4.53 4.70 1.52
N ILE A 223 5.48 4.84 2.43
CA ILE A 223 6.75 4.13 2.42
C ILE A 223 6.97 3.51 3.79
N TYR A 224 7.29 2.21 3.78
CA TYR A 224 7.63 1.44 4.96
C TYR A 224 9.00 0.81 4.79
N VAL A 225 9.89 1.20 5.70
CA VAL A 225 11.25 0.66 5.80
C VAL A 225 11.32 -0.28 7.00
N TYR A 226 11.67 -1.54 6.73
CA TYR A 226 11.99 -2.53 7.75
C TYR A 226 13.44 -2.95 7.62
N THR A 227 14.21 -2.86 8.71
CA THR A 227 15.60 -3.34 8.73
C THR A 227 15.80 -4.41 9.79
N SER A 228 15.94 -5.67 9.36
CA SER A 228 16.32 -6.77 10.25
C SER A 228 17.83 -6.79 10.54
N GLN A 229 18.64 -6.11 9.72
CA GLN A 229 20.09 -6.05 9.84
C GLN A 229 20.60 -4.66 9.50
N ARG A 230 21.56 -4.18 10.31
CA ARG A 230 22.34 -2.97 10.02
C ARG A 230 23.21 -3.25 8.79
N ARG A 231 22.96 -2.60 7.66
CA ARG A 231 23.84 -2.67 6.48
C ARG A 231 24.06 -1.25 5.95
N ALA A 232 25.12 -0.66 6.48
CA ALA A 232 25.42 0.77 6.46
C ALA A 232 25.86 1.33 5.07
N ASP A 233 25.61 0.63 3.98
CA ASP A 233 26.15 0.93 2.66
C ASP A 233 25.13 1.04 1.53
N GLN A 234 23.85 0.75 1.77
CA GLN A 234 22.83 1.06 0.77
C GLN A 234 22.69 2.58 0.65
N LYS A 235 22.62 3.09 -0.58
CA LYS A 235 22.43 4.54 -0.86
C LYS A 235 21.32 4.80 -1.87
N ILE A 236 20.56 3.77 -2.18
CA ILE A 236 19.47 3.82 -3.15
C ILE A 236 18.32 4.62 -2.54
N LEU A 237 17.86 4.28 -1.33
CA LEU A 237 16.80 5.01 -0.65
C LEU A 237 17.36 5.95 0.43
N THR A 238 17.04 7.24 0.38
CA THR A 238 17.40 8.20 1.44
C THR A 238 16.22 9.11 1.79
N PHE A 239 16.36 9.87 2.88
CA PHE A 239 15.34 10.75 3.44
C PHE A 239 15.95 12.10 3.81
N ASP A 240 15.10 13.07 4.16
CA ASP A 240 15.55 14.39 4.67
C ASP A 240 16.29 14.31 6.03
N PHE A 241 16.40 13.11 6.60
CA PHE A 241 17.12 12.83 7.84
C PHE A 241 18.16 11.72 7.63
N PRO A 242 19.23 11.70 8.45
CA PRO A 242 20.30 10.72 8.30
C PRO A 242 19.91 9.35 8.87
N PHE A 243 19.12 8.56 8.14
CA PHE A 243 18.52 7.28 8.59
C PHE A 243 19.46 6.38 9.43
N GLU A 244 20.71 6.17 8.97
CA GLU A 244 21.70 5.28 9.60
C GLU A 244 22.27 5.79 10.94
N THR A 245 22.28 7.11 11.14
CA THR A 245 22.91 7.74 12.31
C THR A 245 21.93 8.56 13.15
N LEU A 246 20.66 8.63 12.75
CA LEU A 246 19.65 9.39 13.44
C LEU A 246 19.51 8.88 14.87
N THR A 247 19.53 9.81 15.82
CA THR A 247 19.24 9.54 17.23
C THR A 247 17.91 10.17 17.62
N ILE A 248 17.31 9.69 18.72
CA ILE A 248 16.07 10.26 19.27
C ILE A 248 16.26 11.74 19.62
N ASP A 249 17.38 12.10 20.26
CA ASP A 249 17.68 13.48 20.66
C ASP A 249 17.81 14.40 19.44
N GLU A 250 18.50 13.95 18.40
CA GLU A 250 18.62 14.69 17.14
C GLU A 250 17.26 14.87 16.45
N LEU A 251 16.46 13.80 16.38
CA LEU A 251 15.12 13.84 15.81
C LEU A 251 14.23 14.86 16.53
N LYS A 252 14.23 14.85 17.86
CA LYS A 252 13.45 15.80 18.67
C LYS A 252 13.98 17.22 18.58
N ALA A 253 15.29 17.42 18.58
CA ALA A 253 15.90 18.73 18.42
C ALA A 253 15.55 19.37 17.08
N ASN A 254 15.47 18.57 16.02
CA ASN A 254 15.11 19.04 14.68
C ASN A 254 13.59 19.20 14.49
N SER A 255 12.80 18.21 14.90
CA SER A 255 11.36 18.13 14.57
C SER A 255 10.44 18.68 15.66
N GLY A 256 10.92 18.80 16.89
CA GLY A 256 10.12 19.02 18.09
C GLY A 256 9.71 17.71 18.76
N GLU A 257 8.92 17.76 19.83
CA GLU A 257 8.39 16.55 20.48
C GLU A 257 7.30 15.88 19.62
N PRO A 258 7.15 14.55 19.70
CA PRO A 258 6.02 13.84 19.11
C PRO A 258 4.69 14.29 19.73
N ASN A 259 3.64 14.30 18.92
CA ASN A 259 2.29 14.69 19.36
C ASN A 259 1.41 13.49 19.74
N GLU A 260 1.86 12.27 19.43
CA GLU A 260 1.32 11.03 19.98
C GLU A 260 2.11 10.58 21.21
N LYS A 261 1.52 9.67 21.99
CA LYS A 261 2.19 9.09 23.16
C LYS A 261 3.40 8.27 22.72
N VAL A 262 4.58 8.64 23.22
CA VAL A 262 5.80 7.84 23.08
C VAL A 262 5.62 6.51 23.80
N TYR A 263 5.90 5.41 23.11
CA TYR A 263 5.99 4.09 23.72
C TYR A 263 7.46 3.72 23.91
N HIS A 264 7.78 3.26 25.13
CA HIS A 264 9.11 2.84 25.54
C HIS A 264 8.97 1.46 26.17
N ASN A 265 9.76 0.51 25.71
CA ASN A 265 9.84 -0.84 26.25
C ASN A 265 11.29 -1.14 26.63
N GLU A 266 11.50 -1.53 27.88
CA GLU A 266 12.77 -2.00 28.44
C GLU A 266 12.57 -3.27 29.29
N ASP A 267 11.51 -4.04 29.01
CA ASP A 267 11.16 -5.25 29.77
C ASP A 267 12.25 -6.34 29.62
N ASP A 268 12.97 -6.35 28.49
CA ASP A 268 14.16 -7.18 28.28
C ASP A 268 15.42 -6.34 28.55
N PRO A 269 16.30 -6.75 29.49
CA PRO A 269 17.50 -6.00 29.84
C PRO A 269 18.51 -5.85 28.69
N THR A 270 18.34 -6.58 27.59
CA THR A 270 19.19 -6.55 26.39
C THR A 270 18.54 -5.85 25.19
N PHE A 271 17.28 -5.44 25.33
CA PHE A 271 16.51 -4.84 24.24
C PHE A 271 15.64 -3.70 24.74
N VAL A 272 15.99 -2.49 24.28
CA VAL A 272 15.20 -1.28 24.46
C VAL A 272 14.53 -0.93 23.14
N ALA A 273 13.23 -0.67 23.16
CA ALA A 273 12.49 -0.19 22.00
C ALA A 273 11.75 1.11 22.29
N ASP A 274 11.95 2.10 21.42
CA ASP A 274 11.32 3.41 21.49
C ASP A 274 10.55 3.69 20.20
N TYR A 275 9.29 4.12 20.34
CA TYR A 275 8.39 4.40 19.23
C TYR A 275 7.92 5.84 19.34
N LEU A 276 8.26 6.64 18.32
CA LEU A 276 7.97 8.06 18.26
C LEU A 276 7.14 8.36 17.02
N LYS A 277 5.96 8.94 17.24
CA LYS A 277 4.99 9.20 16.18
C LYS A 277 4.56 10.66 16.15
N TRP A 278 4.58 11.23 14.96
CA TRP A 278 3.96 12.50 14.65
C TRP A 278 2.78 12.25 13.73
N THR A 279 1.63 12.85 14.05
CA THR A 279 0.42 12.79 13.22
C THR A 279 -0.03 14.19 12.79
N LYS A 280 -0.60 14.30 11.59
CA LYS A 280 -1.35 15.47 11.13
C LYS A 280 -2.64 14.95 10.53
N LYS A 281 -3.77 15.46 11.02
CA LYS A 281 -5.08 15.10 10.46
C LYS A 281 -5.08 15.41 8.96
N GLY A 282 -5.50 14.45 8.15
CA GLY A 282 -5.65 14.68 6.71
C GLY A 282 -6.79 15.66 6.43
N THR A 283 -6.81 16.15 5.20
CA THR A 283 -7.82 17.12 4.74
C THR A 283 -9.10 16.45 4.24
N LYS A 284 -9.04 15.17 3.90
CA LYS A 284 -10.13 14.31 3.41
C LYS A 284 -10.13 12.99 4.20
N TYR A 285 -11.18 12.19 4.03
CA TYR A 285 -11.26 10.80 4.53
C TYR A 285 -10.85 10.49 5.98
N TYR A 286 -11.32 11.22 7.02
CA TYR A 286 -11.14 10.88 8.46
C TYR A 286 -9.85 10.10 8.82
N ASN A 287 -8.71 10.57 8.32
CA ASN A 287 -7.42 9.88 8.34
C ASN A 287 -6.35 10.77 8.99
N TYR A 288 -5.15 10.20 9.12
CA TYR A 288 -3.97 10.91 9.58
C TYR A 288 -2.80 10.63 8.64
N ASN A 289 -2.10 11.69 8.29
CA ASN A 289 -0.73 11.61 7.82
C ASN A 289 0.16 11.35 9.02
N TYR A 290 1.20 10.54 8.87
CA TYR A 290 2.09 10.27 9.97
C TYR A 290 3.53 10.01 9.55
N TYR A 291 4.42 10.32 10.48
CA TYR A 291 5.78 9.81 10.56
C TYR A 291 5.86 8.93 11.80
N ASP A 292 6.30 7.69 11.63
CA ASP A 292 6.49 6.72 12.70
C ASP A 292 7.93 6.23 12.70
N PHE A 293 8.65 6.44 13.80
CA PHE A 293 10.04 6.07 13.97
C PHE A 293 10.17 5.04 15.09
N GLU A 294 10.76 3.89 14.78
CA GLU A 294 11.02 2.83 15.76
C GLU A 294 12.53 2.66 15.94
N PHE A 295 13.00 2.90 17.15
CA PHE A 295 14.39 2.75 17.53
C PHE A 295 14.56 1.51 18.39
N TYR A 296 15.49 0.62 18.03
CA TYR A 296 15.90 -0.51 18.87
C TYR A 296 17.33 -0.29 19.34
N ASN A 297 17.53 -0.32 20.66
CA ASN A 297 18.79 0.00 21.32
C ASN A 297 19.37 1.34 20.84
N GLY A 298 18.50 2.35 20.72
CA GLY A 298 18.85 3.72 20.29
C GLY A 298 19.16 3.88 18.80
N GLN A 299 18.98 2.84 17.97
CA GLN A 299 19.21 2.88 16.53
C GLN A 299 17.89 2.81 15.77
N LEU A 300 17.67 3.69 14.79
CA LEU A 300 16.48 3.61 13.93
C LEU A 300 16.47 2.28 13.18
N ARG A 301 15.37 1.53 13.29
CA ARG A 301 15.19 0.21 12.67
C ARG A 301 14.07 0.20 11.67
N ASN A 302 12.93 0.76 12.07
CA ASN A 302 11.76 0.83 11.24
C ASN A 302 11.32 2.28 11.10
N PHE A 303 10.83 2.60 9.91
CA PHE A 303 10.34 3.92 9.60
C PHE A 303 9.11 3.81 8.69
N TYR A 304 8.06 4.51 9.07
CA TYR A 304 6.85 4.66 8.29
C TYR A 304 6.60 6.12 8.00
N MET A 305 6.25 6.41 6.75
CA MET A 305 5.83 7.73 6.34
C MET A 305 4.61 7.57 5.43
N THR A 306 3.50 8.17 5.84
CA THR A 306 2.20 7.97 5.19
C THR A 306 1.51 9.30 4.95
N TYR A 307 1.07 9.49 3.72
CA TYR A 307 0.22 10.58 3.26
C TYR A 307 -1.10 10.02 2.75
N ILE A 308 -2.20 10.44 3.35
CA ILE A 308 -3.54 10.25 2.81
C ILE A 308 -4.23 11.63 2.88
N PRO A 309 -4.74 12.13 1.74
CA PRO A 309 -5.27 13.47 1.61
C PRO A 309 -6.44 13.72 2.54
#